data_AF-A0A6N9VBU5-F1
#
_entry.id   AF-A0A6N9VBU5-F1
#
_cell.length_a   1.000
_cell.length_b   1.000
_cell.length_c   1.000
_cell.angle_alpha   90.00
_cell.angle_beta   90.00
_cell.angle_gamma   90.00
#
_symmetry.space_group_name_H-M   'P 1'
#
loop_
_entity.id
_entity.type
_entity.pdbx_description
1 polymer ?
#
loop_
_entity_poly.entity_id
_entity_poly.type
_entity_poly.pdbx_seq_one_letter_code
_entity_poly.pdbx_strand_id
1 'polypeptide(L)' 'LVATGNDVRVMSIKLADRLHNMRTLGVMRPEKQVRIAKVTHDVLIPLAERLGVQALKTELEDLVFAI' A
#
# COMPACT_ATOMS: atom_id res chain seq x y z
N LEU A 1 6.04 18.59 -21.53
CA LEU A 1 6.28 17.27 -20.89
C LEU A 1 6.77 17.40 -19.43
N VAL A 2 6.26 18.36 -18.66
CA VAL A 2 6.66 18.53 -17.24
C VAL A 2 5.39 18.59 -16.39
N ALA A 3 4.71 17.44 -16.30
CA ALA A 3 3.58 17.26 -15.38
C ALA A 3 3.55 15.87 -14.73
N THR A 4 4.44 14.94 -15.10
CA THR A 4 4.29 13.52 -14.72
C THR A 4 5.36 12.98 -13.76
N GLY A 5 6.54 13.59 -13.67
CA GLY A 5 7.66 13.05 -12.87
C GLY A 5 7.54 13.27 -11.35
N ASN A 6 6.99 14.41 -10.91
CA ASN A 6 6.82 14.71 -9.49
C ASN A 6 5.72 13.86 -8.86
N ASP A 7 4.59 13.70 -9.56
CA ASP A 7 3.43 12.97 -9.02
C ASP A 7 3.72 11.49 -8.80
N VAL A 8 4.44 10.85 -9.72
CA VAL A 8 4.84 9.44 -9.57
C VAL A 8 5.78 9.27 -8.38
N ARG A 9 6.75 10.16 -8.18
CA ARG A 9 7.68 10.09 -7.04
C ARG A 9 6.96 10.31 -5.71
N VAL A 10 6.10 11.33 -5.64
CA VAL A 10 5.28 11.61 -4.43
C VAL A 10 4.37 10.42 -4.13
N MET A 11 3.76 9.82 -5.14
CA MET A 11 2.90 8.65 -4.95
C MET A 11 3.68 7.42 -4.49
N SER A 12 4.88 7.22 -5.03
CA SER A 12 5.77 6.11 -4.64
C SER A 12 6.17 6.23 -3.16
N ILE A 13 6.50 7.44 -2.70
CA ILE A 13 6.82 7.70 -1.29
C ILE A 13 5.62 7.40 -0.39
N LYS A 14 4.41 7.83 -0.79
CA LYS A 14 3.18 7.55 -0.04
C LYS A 14 2.88 6.05 0.03
N LEU A 15 3.09 5.31 -1.06
CA LEU A 15 2.92 3.85 -1.05
C LEU A 15 3.92 3.17 -0.12
N ALA A 16 5.18 3.62 -0.10
CA ALA A 16 6.20 3.08 0.80
C ALA A 16 5.85 3.31 2.28
N ASP A 17 5.35 4.49 2.63
CA ASP A 17 4.82 4.78 3.97
C ASP A 17 3.65 3.85 4.34
N ARG A 18 2.73 3.62 3.40
CA ARG A 18 1.59 2.71 3.63
C ARG A 18 2.01 1.26 3.79
N LEU A 19 3.01 0.81 3.05
CA LEU A 19 3.60 -0.52 3.24
C LEU A 19 4.20 -0.65 4.65
N HIS A 20 4.93 0.36 5.12
CA HIS A 20 5.46 0.36 6.48
C HIS A 20 4.33 0.30 7.54
N ASN A 21 3.24 1.03 7.32
CA ASN A 21 2.06 0.94 8.18
C ASN A 21 1.44 -0.47 8.19
N MET A 22 1.38 -1.15 7.03
CA MET A 22 0.90 -2.53 6.96
C MET A 22 1.83 -3.52 7.70
N ARG A 23 3.15 -3.34 7.61
CA ARG A 23 4.14 -4.16 8.32
C ARG A 23 4.03 -4.08 9.86
N THR A 24 3.49 -2.99 10.38
CA THR A 24 3.37 -2.72 11.82
C THR A 24 1.94 -2.79 12.33
N LEU A 25 0.99 -3.24 11.49
CA LEU A 25 -0.44 -3.18 11.76
C LEU A 25 -0.88 -4.01 12.98
N GLY A 26 -0.12 -5.05 13.33
CA GLY A 26 -0.42 -5.97 14.43
C GLY A 26 -0.57 -5.31 15.81
N VAL A 27 -0.07 -4.09 16.01
CA VAL A 27 -0.25 -3.33 17.27
C VAL A 27 -1.64 -2.71 17.41
N MET A 28 -2.45 -2.71 16.35
CA MET A 28 -3.78 -2.10 16.33
C MET A 28 -4.85 -3.10 16.78
N ARG A 29 -6.01 -2.61 17.23
CA ARG A 29 -7.17 -3.49 17.53
C ARG A 29 -7.64 -4.27 16.29
N PRO A 30 -8.11 -5.52 16.42
CA PRO A 30 -8.49 -6.36 15.28
C PRO A 30 -9.44 -5.68 14.28
N GLU A 31 -10.49 -4.98 14.74
CA GLU A 31 -11.42 -4.31 13.82
C GLU A 31 -10.73 -3.24 12.96
N LYS A 32 -9.72 -2.57 13.53
CA LYS A 32 -8.94 -1.55 12.81
C LYS A 32 -7.97 -2.21 11.81
N GLN A 33 -7.42 -3.37 12.14
CA GLN A 33 -6.57 -4.14 11.22
C GLN A 33 -7.36 -4.54 9.97
N VAL A 34 -8.52 -5.19 10.16
CA VAL A 34 -9.40 -5.61 9.05
C VAL A 34 -9.82 -4.44 8.17
N ARG A 35 -10.20 -3.31 8.78
CA ARG A 35 -10.57 -2.10 8.01
C ARG A 35 -9.40 -1.56 7.18
N ILE A 36 -8.20 -1.55 7.73
CA ILE A 36 -7.00 -1.07 7.02
C ILE A 36 -6.63 -2.06 5.90
N ALA A 37 -6.65 -3.36 6.17
CA ALA A 37 -6.41 -4.40 5.16
C ALA A 37 -7.36 -4.28 3.97
N LYS A 38 -8.64 -4.03 4.22
CA LYS A 38 -9.64 -3.81 3.16
C LYS A 38 -9.30 -2.60 2.30
N VAL A 39 -8.95 -1.46 2.90
CA VAL A 39 -8.55 -0.27 2.12
C VAL A 39 -7.26 -0.51 1.34
N THR A 40 -6.31 -1.23 1.94
CA THR A 40 -5.06 -1.62 1.27
C THR A 40 -5.35 -2.47 0.03
N HIS A 41 -6.22 -3.47 0.16
CA HIS A 41 -6.66 -4.31 -0.94
C HIS A 41 -7.35 -3.51 -2.05
N ASP A 42 -8.35 -2.71 -1.69
CA ASP A 42 -9.22 -2.05 -2.66
C ASP A 42 -8.55 -0.84 -3.35
N VAL A 43 -7.49 -0.27 -2.76
CA VAL A 43 -6.89 0.99 -3.23
C VAL A 43 -5.38 0.89 -3.45
N LEU A 44 -4.61 0.43 -2.47
CA LEU A 44 -3.15 0.53 -2.50
C LEU A 44 -2.52 -0.51 -3.42
N ILE A 45 -3.05 -1.75 -3.42
CA ILE A 45 -2.58 -2.82 -4.31
C ILE A 45 -2.82 -2.46 -5.79
N PRO A 46 -4.02 -2.04 -6.21
CA PRO A 46 -4.25 -1.52 -7.57
C PRO A 46 -3.37 -0.32 -7.93
N LEU A 47 -3.07 0.55 -6.96
CA LEU A 47 -2.20 1.70 -7.20
C LEU A 47 -0.73 1.27 -7.42
N ALA A 48 -0.23 0.31 -6.65
CA ALA A 48 1.10 -0.27 -6.84
C ALA A 48 1.22 -0.95 -8.21
N GLU A 49 0.16 -1.66 -8.64
CA GLU A 49 0.06 -2.26 -9.97
C GLU A 49 0.11 -1.21 -11.09
N ARG A 50 -0.70 -0.14 -10.98
CA ARG A 50 -0.72 0.96 -11.96
C ARG A 50 0.62 1.68 -12.09
N LEU A 51 1.40 1.74 -11.02
CA LEU A 51 2.73 2.34 -11.01
C LEU A 51 3.84 1.34 -11.43
N GLY A 52 3.49 0.07 -11.69
CA GLY A 52 4.44 -0.96 -12.10
C GLY A 52 5.40 -1.40 -10.99
N VAL A 53 5.06 -1.19 -9.72
CA VAL A 53 5.96 -1.47 -8.58
C VAL A 53 5.62 -2.83 -7.98
N GLN A 54 5.97 -3.90 -8.69
CA GLN A 54 5.60 -5.27 -8.35
C GLN A 54 6.03 -5.71 -6.95
N ALA A 55 7.23 -5.30 -6.51
CA ALA A 55 7.73 -5.64 -5.17
C ALA A 55 6.82 -5.10 -4.05
N LEU A 56 6.34 -3.85 -4.19
CA LEU A 56 5.38 -3.28 -3.22
C LEU A 56 4.03 -3.99 -3.31
N LYS A 57 3.55 -4.27 -4.52
CA LYS A 57 2.26 -4.95 -4.74
C LYS A 57 2.23 -6.30 -4.01
N THR A 58 3.21 -7.16 -4.29
CA THR A 58 3.27 -8.51 -3.71
C THR A 58 3.34 -8.47 -2.19
N GLU A 59 4.14 -7.57 -1.61
CA GLU A 59 4.23 -7.50 -0.15
C GLU A 59 2.95 -6.96 0.49
N LEU A 60 2.25 -6.01 -0.16
CA LEU A 60 0.94 -5.57 0.31
C LEU A 60 -0.12 -6.69 0.21
N GLU A 61 -0.08 -7.51 -0.83
CA GLU A 61 -0.95 -8.69 -0.99
C GLU A 61 -0.72 -9.70 0.15
N ASP A 62 0.54 -10.03 0.43
CA ASP A 62 0.92 -10.96 1.51
C ASP A 62 0.47 -10.45 2.89
N LEU A 63 0.69 -9.16 3.16
CA LEU A 63 0.29 -8.53 4.43
C LEU A 63 -1.24 -8.48 4.57
N VAL A 64 -1.98 -8.20 3.49
CA VAL A 64 -3.46 -8.24 3.51
C VAL A 64 -3.97 -9.66 3.73
N PHE A 65 -3.36 -10.67 3.09
CA PHE A 65 -3.76 -12.07 3.24
C PHE A 65 -3.54 -12.59 4.67
N ALA A 66 -2.57 -12.04 5.39
CA ALA A 66 -2.25 -12.42 6.76
C ALA A 66 -3.17 -11.81 7.84
N ILE A 67 -4.08 -10.89 7.49
CA ILE A 67 -4.98 -10.17 8.40
C ILE A 67 -6.41 -10.70 8.29
#